data_AF-A0A8T4L9E0-F1
#
_entry.id   AF-A0A8T4L9E0-F1
#
_cell.length_a   1.000
_cell.length_b   1.000
_cell.length_c   1.000
_cell.angle_alpha   90.00
_cell.angle_beta   90.00
_cell.angle_gamma   90.00
#
_symmetry.space_group_name_H-M   'P 1'
#
loop_
_entity.id
_entity.type
_entity.pdbx_description
1 polymer ?
#
loop_
_entity_poly.entity_id
_entity_poly.type
_entity_poly.pdbx_seq_one_letter_code
_entity_poly.pdbx_strand_id
1 'polypeptide(L)' 'MEVVFTNHALERMKKYDFPSTLVLESLENPDRIELSNNKRKIAQKRLNGYVLRVIYEENRNLYTIITVYRAKRERYEI' A
#
# COMPACT_ATOMS: atom_id res chain seq x y z
N MET A 1 15.02 -5.20 2.48
CA MET A 1 13.90 -5.32 3.42
C MET A 1 13.08 -6.53 3.05
N GLU A 2 12.67 -7.32 4.04
CA GLU A 2 11.72 -8.41 3.85
C GLU A 2 10.29 -7.85 3.77
N VAL A 3 9.41 -8.49 3.01
CA VAL A 3 8.00 -8.08 2.88
C VAL A 3 7.10 -9.28 3.13
N VAL A 4 6.20 -9.15 4.11
CA VAL A 4 5.23 -10.17 4.48
C VAL A 4 3.82 -9.63 4.27
N PHE A 5 2.98 -10.42 3.60
CA PHE A 5 1.58 -10.08 3.36
C PHE A 5 0.69 -10.81 4.37
N THR A 6 -0.18 -10.05 5.05
CA THR A 6 -1.24 -10.67 5.86
C THR A 6 -2.27 -11.35 4.95
N ASN A 7 -3.03 -12.31 5.48
CA ASN A 7 -4.14 -12.94 4.74
C ASN A 7 -5.12 -11.90 4.20
N HIS A 8 -5.44 -10.89 5.00
CA HIS A 8 -6.31 -9.80 4.57
C HIS A 8 -5.71 -9.03 3.38
N ALA A 9 -4.41 -8.71 3.39
CA ALA A 9 -3.77 -8.07 2.24
C ALA A 9 -3.82 -8.95 0.99
N LEU A 10 -3.55 -10.26 1.10
CA LEU A 10 -3.61 -11.20 -0.03
C LEU A 10 -5.02 -11.29 -0.63
N GLU A 11 -6.07 -11.38 0.20
CA GLU A 11 -7.46 -11.36 -0.26
C GLU A 11 -7.79 -10.07 -1.03
N ARG A 12 -7.31 -8.93 -0.52
CA ARG A 12 -7.55 -7.62 -1.16
C ARG A 12 -6.77 -7.47 -2.46
N MET A 13 -5.53 -7.96 -2.50
CA MET A 13 -4.73 -8.02 -3.74
C MET A 13 -5.46 -8.84 -4.79
N LYS A 14 -5.95 -10.04 -4.44
CA LYS A 14 -6.73 -10.88 -5.35
C LYS A 14 -8.03 -10.20 -5.80
N LYS A 15 -8.74 -9.53 -4.88
CA LYS A 15 -9.99 -8.81 -5.20
C LYS A 15 -9.79 -7.67 -6.21
N TYR A 16 -8.65 -6.98 -6.17
CA TYR A 16 -8.35 -5.85 -7.04
C TYR A 16 -7.38 -6.18 -8.17
N ASP A 17 -7.03 -7.45 -8.33
CA ASP A 17 -6.04 -7.92 -9.31
C ASP A 17 -4.72 -7.12 -9.23
N PHE A 18 -4.24 -6.92 -8.00
CA PHE A 18 -2.97 -6.23 -7.77
C PHE A 18 -1.83 -7.26 -7.69
N PRO A 19 -0.88 -7.23 -8.65
CA PRO A 19 0.29 -8.08 -8.57
C PRO A 19 1.18 -7.63 -7.41
N SER A 20 1.91 -8.57 -6.81
CA SER A 20 2.86 -8.28 -5.73
C SER A 20 3.91 -7.24 -6.16
N THR A 21 4.35 -7.28 -7.41
CA THR A 21 5.30 -6.30 -7.99
C THR A 21 4.81 -4.86 -7.87
N LEU A 22 3.52 -4.61 -8.13
CA LEU A 22 2.92 -3.28 -8.01
C LEU A 22 2.86 -2.81 -6.54
N VAL A 23 2.57 -3.73 -5.62
CA VAL A 23 2.59 -3.42 -4.18
C VAL A 23 4.01 -3.11 -3.71
N LEU A 24 5.00 -3.89 -4.14
CA LEU A 24 6.41 -3.66 -3.83
C LEU A 24 6.90 -2.32 -4.39
N GLU A 25 6.58 -2.01 -5.65
CA GLU A 25 6.92 -0.73 -6.28
C GLU A 25 6.33 0.45 -5.49
N SER A 26 5.11 0.31 -4.97
CA SER A 26 4.50 1.35 -4.14
C SER A 26 5.21 1.56 -2.79
N LEU A 27 5.92 0.55 -2.27
CA LEU A 27 6.72 0.68 -1.05
C LEU A 27 8.10 1.30 -1.35
N GLU A 28 8.72 0.91 -2.46
CA GLU A 28 10.05 1.38 -2.87
C GLU A 28 10.03 2.80 -3.43
N ASN A 29 9.02 3.11 -4.25
CA ASN A 29 8.86 4.41 -4.91
C ASN A 29 7.40 4.90 -4.82
N PRO A 30 6.91 5.24 -3.61
CA PRO A 30 5.60 5.85 -3.42
C PRO A 30 5.58 7.29 -3.95
N ASP A 31 4.45 7.70 -4.53
CA ASP A 31 4.20 9.12 -4.82
C ASP A 31 3.97 9.93 -3.54
N ARG A 32 3.43 9.28 -2.49
CA ARG A 32 3.21 9.90 -1.18
C ARG A 32 3.25 8.85 -0.08
N ILE A 33 3.85 9.21 1.05
CA ILE A 33 3.76 8.45 2.30
C ILE A 33 2.96 9.27 3.30
N GLU A 34 1.94 8.67 3.90
CA GLU A 34 1.22 9.24 5.05
C GLU A 34 1.53 8.45 6.32
N LEU A 35 1.75 9.18 7.42
CA LEU A 35 1.89 8.60 8.75
C LEU A 35 0.53 8.58 9.43
N SER A 36 0.09 7.41 9.88
CA SER A 36 -1.07 7.27 10.74
C SER A 36 -0.62 7.20 12.20
N ASN A 37 -1.42 7.74 13.13
CA ASN A 37 -1.07 7.88 14.56
C ASN A 37 -0.67 6.57 15.28
N ASN A 38 -0.94 5.40 14.68
CA ASN A 38 -0.70 4.08 15.29
C ASN A 38 0.41 3.25 14.61
N LYS A 39 1.60 3.83 14.36
CA LYS A 39 2.77 3.16 13.72
C LYS A 39 2.55 2.64 12.29
N ARG A 40 1.36 2.86 11.72
CA ARG A 40 1.03 2.46 10.36
C ARG A 40 1.42 3.55 9.39
N LYS A 41 2.11 3.13 8.33
CA LYS A 41 2.44 3.97 7.19
C LYS A 41 1.50 3.63 6.05
N ILE A 42 1.21 4.62 5.23
CA ILE A 42 0.38 4.46 4.05
C ILE A 42 1.18 4.93 2.85
N ALA A 43 1.70 3.98 2.08
CA ALA A 43 2.30 4.22 0.79
C ALA A 43 1.18 4.42 -0.23
N GLN A 44 1.30 5.45 -1.05
CA GLN A 44 0.34 5.77 -2.09
C GLN A 44 1.03 5.81 -3.45
N LYS A 45 0.43 5.11 -4.41
CA LYS A 45 0.85 5.12 -5.80
C LYS A 45 -0.31 5.52 -6.69
N ARG A 46 -0.14 6.56 -7.49
CA ARG A 46 -1.09 7.03 -8.48
C ARG A 46 -1.05 6.05 -9.66
N LEU A 47 -2.20 5.51 -9.98
CA LEU A 47 -2.43 4.66 -11.14
C LEU A 47 -3.43 5.35 -12.07
N ASN A 48 -3.57 4.84 -13.28
CA ASN A 48 -4.46 5.43 -14.28
C ASN A 48 -5.93 5.35 -13.80
N GLY A 49 -6.44 6.45 -13.26
CA GLY A 49 -7.82 6.59 -12.78
C GLY A 49 -8.06 6.35 -11.28
N TYR A 50 -7.06 5.92 -10.51
CA TYR A 50 -7.21 5.71 -9.05
C TYR A 50 -5.87 5.79 -8.32
N VAL A 51 -5.90 5.74 -7.00
CA VAL A 51 -4.71 5.67 -6.14
C VAL A 51 -4.69 4.30 -5.46
N LEU A 52 -3.60 3.56 -5.62
CA LEU A 52 -3.31 2.40 -4.79
C LEU A 52 -2.83 2.90 -3.42
N ARG A 53 -3.52 2.51 -2.34
CA ARG A 53 -3.06 2.72 -0.98
C ARG A 53 -2.63 1.38 -0.38
N VAL A 54 -1.40 1.36 0.11
CA VAL A 54 -0.79 0.21 0.79
C VAL A 54 -0.55 0.60 2.23
N ILE A 55 -1.27 -0.03 3.14
CA ILE A 55 -1.11 0.19 4.57
C ILE A 55 -0.17 -0.87 5.10
N TYR A 56 0.94 -0.43 5.70
CA TYR A 56 1.97 -1.30 6.19
C TYR A 56 2.52 -0.83 7.53
N GLU A 57 3.10 -1.76 8.26
CA GLU A 57 3.90 -1.49 9.44
C GLU A 57 5.37 -1.77 9.09
N GLU A 58 6.25 -0.86 9.49
CA GLU A 58 7.69 -0.98 9.28
C GLU A 58 8.37 -1.27 10.61
N ASN A 59 9.05 -2.41 10.69
CA ASN A 59 9.82 -2.81 11.87
C ASN A 59 11.21 -3.26 11.45
N ARG A 60 12.24 -2.45 11.78
CA ARG A 60 13.66 -2.67 11.48
C ARG A 60 13.95 -2.95 10.01
N ASN A 61 13.77 -4.19 9.56
CA ASN A 61 14.07 -4.64 8.20
C ASN A 61 12.90 -5.43 7.56
N LEU A 62 11.70 -5.31 8.13
CA LEU A 62 10.49 -6.00 7.71
C LEU A 62 9.35 -4.99 7.44
N TYR A 63 8.72 -5.14 6.28
CA TYR A 63 7.43 -4.54 5.96
C TYR A 63 6.32 -5.56 6.11
N THR A 64 5.40 -5.32 7.04
CA THR A 64 4.18 -6.12 7.18
C THR A 64 3.03 -5.40 6.48
N ILE A 65 2.55 -5.97 5.37
CA ILE A 65 1.44 -5.41 4.60
C ILE A 65 0.12 -5.81 5.24
N ILE A 66 -0.54 -4.82 5.84
CA ILE A 66 -1.79 -5.01 6.58
C ILE A 66 -2.97 -5.05 5.62
N THR A 67 -3.05 -4.12 4.66
CA THR A 67 -4.11 -4.12 3.65
C THR A 67 -3.72 -3.31 2.41
N VAL A 68 -4.39 -3.59 1.30
CA VAL A 68 -4.30 -2.81 0.06
C VAL A 68 -5.69 -2.47 -0.47
N TYR A 69 -5.86 -1.31 -1.09
CA TYR A 69 -7.11 -0.97 -1.76
C TYR A 69 -6.97 0.20 -2.75
N ARG A 70 -7.94 0.25 -3.68
CA ARG A 70 -8.16 1.38 -4.58
C ARG A 70 -8.85 2.52 -3.83
N ALA A 71 -8.27 3.71 -3.87
CA ALA A 71 -8.91 4.96 -3.48
C ALA A 71 -9.22 5.80 -4.73
N LYS A 72 -10.35 6.50 -4.73
CA LYS A 72 -10.68 7.44 -5.81
C LYS A 72 -9.70 8.63 -5.78
N ARG A 73 -9.25 9.07 -6.95
CA ARG A 73 -8.35 10.23 -7.09
C ARG A 73 -8.94 11.49 -6.44
N GLU A 74 -10.24 11.74 -6.62
CA GLU A 74 -10.97 12.94 -6.19
C GLU A 74 -10.83 13.29 -4.69
N ARG A 75 -10.47 12.32 -3.82
CA ARG A 75 -10.27 12.58 -2.39
C ARG A 75 -8.83 12.94 -2.01
N TYR A 76 -7.89 12.80 -2.94
CA TYR A 76 -6.44 12.97 -2.75
C TYR A 76 -5.79 13.81 -3.86
N GLU A 77 -6.60 14.52 -4.64
CA GLU A 77 -6.12 15.63 -5.47
C GLU A 77 -5.62 16.71 -4.51
N ILE A 78 -4.29 16.81 -4.42
CA ILE A 78 -3.57 17.94 -3.84
C ILE A 78 -3.48 18.99 -4.94
#